data_AF-A0A4Z2HJJ6-F1
#
_entry.id   AF-A0A4Z2HJJ6-F1
#
_cell.length_a   1.000
_cell.length_b   1.000
_cell.length_c   1.000
_cell.angle_alpha   90.00
_cell.angle_beta   90.00
_cell.angle_gamma   90.00
#
_symmetry.space_group_name_H-M   'P 1'
#
loop_
_entity.id
_entity.type
_entity.pdbx_description
1 polymer ?
#
loop_
_entity_poly.entity_id
_entity_poly.type
_entity_poly.pdbx_seq_one_letter_code
_entity_poly.pdbx_strand_id
1 'polypeptide(L)'
;MWNVDGVVSLAVRHRWCELVVKHAYAGAYGDVERFLLHDQAMGVYLYGELMVREDPEQQALARRCLSLVQEEIDQSARRVVEEMIL
;
A
#
# COMPACT_ATOMS: atom_id res chain seq x y z
N MET A 1 -5.12 -5.40 -12.85
CA MET A 1 -6.40 -5.89 -13.46
C MET A 1 -7.18 -6.60 -12.36
N TRP A 2 -7.91 -5.84 -11.55
CA TRP A 2 -8.94 -6.41 -10.69
C TRP A 2 -10.18 -6.54 -11.56
N ASN A 3 -10.62 -7.77 -11.85
CA ASN A 3 -11.96 -7.94 -12.39
C ASN A 3 -12.95 -7.29 -11.41
N VAL A 4 -13.82 -6.47 -11.96
CA VAL A 4 -14.60 -5.43 -11.28
C VAL A 4 -15.79 -6.00 -10.51
N ASP A 5 -15.74 -7.27 -10.13
CA ASP A 5 -16.84 -8.00 -9.50
C ASP A 5 -16.42 -8.36 -8.08
N GLY A 6 -17.18 -7.92 -7.07
CA GLY A 6 -16.88 -8.05 -5.63
C GLY A 6 -16.78 -9.48 -5.07
N VAL A 7 -15.94 -10.33 -5.66
CA VAL A 7 -15.76 -11.76 -5.38
C VAL A 7 -14.42 -12.03 -4.68
N VAL A 8 -13.42 -11.15 -4.80
CA VAL A 8 -12.12 -11.33 -4.15
C VAL A 8 -12.11 -10.67 -2.77
N SER A 9 -11.89 -11.46 -1.72
CA SER A 9 -11.86 -10.96 -0.34
C SER A 9 -10.70 -10.01 -0.08
N LEU A 10 -10.87 -9.11 0.89
CA LEU A 10 -9.85 -8.15 1.34
C LEU A 10 -8.51 -8.84 1.65
N ALA A 11 -8.55 -10.01 2.30
CA ALA A 11 -7.37 -10.79 2.64
C ALA A 11 -6.60 -11.28 1.40
N VAL A 12 -7.31 -11.67 0.33
CA VAL A 12 -6.67 -12.09 -0.92
C VAL A 12 -6.03 -10.89 -1.62
N ARG A 13 -6.69 -9.72 -1.64
CA ARG A 13 -6.11 -8.48 -2.19
C ARG A 13 -4.87 -8.05 -1.42
N HIS A 14 -4.93 -8.10 -0.10
CA HIS A 14 -3.78 -7.79 0.77
C HIS A 14 -2.61 -8.74 0.46
N ARG A 15 -2.88 -10.05 0.39
CA ARG A 15 -1.85 -11.05 0.07
C ARG A 15 -1.25 -10.88 -1.32
N TRP A 16 -2.05 -10.50 -2.31
CA TRP A 16 -1.55 -10.15 -3.65
C TRP A 16 -0.59 -8.96 -3.59
N CYS A 17 -1.00 -7.87 -2.94
CA CYS A 17 -0.17 -6.67 -2.81
C CYS A 17 1.16 -6.97 -2.09
N GLU A 18 1.12 -7.79 -1.04
CA GLU A 18 2.32 -8.25 -0.34
C GLU A 18 3.28 -8.99 -1.28
N LEU A 19 2.79 -9.89 -2.14
CA LEU A 19 3.62 -10.60 -3.11
C LEU A 19 4.21 -9.64 -4.17
N VAL A 20 3.42 -8.70 -4.65
CA VAL A 20 3.87 -7.67 -5.61
C VAL A 20 5.04 -6.86 -5.04
N VAL A 21 4.93 -6.41 -3.79
CA VAL A 21 5.98 -5.66 -3.10
C VAL A 21 7.22 -6.53 -2.84
N LYS A 22 7.02 -7.74 -2.29
CA LYS A 22 8.11 -8.69 -1.99
C LYS A 22 8.91 -9.08 -3.22
N HIS A 23 8.29 -9.16 -4.39
CA HIS A 23 8.97 -9.51 -5.64
C HIS A 23 9.29 -8.31 -6.54
N ALA A 24 9.08 -7.08 -6.07
CA ALA A 24 9.32 -5.85 -6.82
C ALA A 24 8.69 -5.88 -8.23
N TYR A 25 7.46 -6.40 -8.32
CA TYR A 25 6.76 -6.54 -9.59
C TYR A 25 6.10 -5.22 -9.99
N ALA A 26 6.89 -4.31 -10.58
CA ALA A 26 6.48 -2.95 -10.94
C ALA A 26 5.20 -2.90 -11.82
N GLY A 27 4.98 -3.92 -12.65
CA GLY A 27 3.79 -4.02 -13.51
C GLY A 27 2.45 -4.08 -12.74
N ALA A 28 2.46 -4.35 -11.44
CA ALA A 28 1.27 -4.36 -10.58
C ALA A 28 1.28 -3.29 -9.47
N TYR A 29 2.16 -2.28 -9.52
CA TYR A 29 2.14 -1.21 -8.52
C TYR A 29 0.86 -0.37 -8.52
N GLY A 30 0.16 -0.26 -9.65
CA GLY A 30 -1.18 0.36 -9.67
C GLY A 30 -2.21 -0.41 -8.84
N ASP A 31 -2.05 -1.72 -8.68
CA ASP A 31 -2.92 -2.53 -7.83
C ASP A 31 -2.61 -2.27 -6.34
N VAL A 32 -1.34 -2.06 -5.99
CA VAL A 32 -0.88 -1.67 -4.64
C VAL A 32 -1.34 -0.26 -4.28
N GLU A 33 -1.20 0.71 -5.20
CA GLU A 33 -1.69 2.08 -5.02
C GLU A 33 -3.18 2.08 -4.70
N ARG A 34 -3.99 1.40 -5.54
CA ARG A 34 -5.42 1.30 -5.33
C ARG A 34 -5.77 0.69 -3.97
N PHE A 35 -5.03 -0.33 -3.53
CA PHE A 35 -5.23 -0.92 -2.21
C PHE A 35 -4.93 0.07 -1.07
N LEU A 36 -3.81 0.80 -1.14
CA LEU A 36 -3.42 1.78 -0.13
C LEU A 36 -4.40 2.96 -0.03
N LEU A 37 -4.99 3.36 -1.17
CA LEU A 37 -5.96 4.46 -1.21
C LEU A 37 -7.32 4.07 -0.62
N HIS A 38 -7.78 2.84 -0.86
CA HIS A 38 -9.14 2.40 -0.48
C HIS A 38 -9.23 1.56 0.80
N ASP A 39 -8.21 0.75 1.11
CA ASP A 39 -8.21 -0.21 2.23
C ASP A 39 -7.21 0.24 3.33
N GLN A 40 -7.32 1.50 3.76
CA GLN A 40 -6.31 2.21 4.57
C GLN A 40 -5.92 1.51 5.89
N ALA A 41 -6.87 0.94 6.62
CA ALA A 41 -6.60 0.25 7.90
C ALA A 41 -5.72 -1.01 7.71
N MET A 42 -5.95 -1.77 6.64
CA MET A 42 -5.12 -2.93 6.29
C MET A 42 -3.84 -2.52 5.55
N GLY A 43 -3.82 -1.34 4.94
CA GLY A 43 -2.69 -0.81 4.18
C GLY A 43 -1.47 -0.43 5.04
N VAL A 44 -1.62 -0.19 6.35
CA VAL A 44 -0.52 0.22 7.25
C VAL A 44 0.65 -0.76 7.20
N TYR A 45 0.39 -2.07 7.24
CA TYR A 45 1.45 -3.09 7.14
C TYR A 45 2.23 -3.00 5.82
N LEU A 46 1.52 -2.71 4.73
CA LEU A 46 2.10 -2.66 3.40
C LEU A 46 3.04 -1.44 3.21
N TYR A 47 2.77 -0.33 3.90
CA TYR A 47 3.72 0.79 3.97
C TYR A 47 5.07 0.35 4.54
N GLY A 48 5.06 -0.46 5.61
CA GLY A 48 6.28 -1.05 6.16
C GLY A 48 7.02 -1.90 5.14
N GLU A 49 6.33 -2.82 4.47
CA GLU A 49 6.93 -3.69 3.44
C GLU A 49 7.56 -2.90 2.28
N LEU A 50 6.94 -1.79 1.86
CA LEU A 50 7.48 -0.89 0.83
C LEU A 50 8.77 -0.17 1.27
N MET A 51 8.98 0.00 2.58
CA MET A 51 10.18 0.65 3.12
C MET A 51 11.34 -0.34 3.32
N VAL A 52 11.06 -1.62 3.66
CA VAL A 52 12.08 -2.60 4.10
C VAL A 52 13.26 -2.76 3.14
N ARG A 53 13.02 -2.70 1.82
CA ARG A 53 14.06 -2.98 0.81
C ARG A 53 14.77 -1.73 0.31
N GLU A 54 14.36 -0.55 0.76
CA GLU A 54 14.85 0.76 0.30
C GLU A 54 14.81 0.94 -1.23
N ASP A 55 13.87 0.26 -1.89
CA ASP A 55 13.67 0.40 -3.33
C ASP A 55 13.09 1.79 -3.64
N PRO A 56 13.75 2.60 -4.50
CA PRO A 56 13.32 3.98 -4.74
C PRO A 56 11.90 4.10 -5.32
N GLU A 57 11.47 3.14 -6.16
CA GLU A 57 10.13 3.16 -6.75
C GLU A 57 9.07 2.83 -5.71
N GLN A 58 9.33 1.83 -4.86
CA GLN A 58 8.46 1.47 -3.74
C GLN A 58 8.35 2.59 -2.72
N GLN A 59 9.46 3.24 -2.39
CA GLN A 59 9.43 4.36 -1.47
C GLN A 59 8.69 5.58 -2.04
N ALA A 60 8.89 5.86 -3.33
CA ALA A 60 8.15 6.91 -4.01
C ALA A 60 6.64 6.59 -4.06
N LEU A 61 6.28 5.33 -4.28
CA LEU A 61 4.89 4.87 -4.25
C LEU A 61 4.23 5.10 -2.89
N ALA A 62 4.88 4.68 -1.80
CA ALA A 62 4.42 4.91 -0.45
C ALA A 62 4.24 6.40 -0.15
N ARG A 63 5.24 7.24 -0.43
CA ARG A 63 5.17 8.69 -0.20
C ARG A 63 4.01 9.34 -0.96
N ARG A 64 3.82 8.96 -2.24
CA ARG A 64 2.68 9.44 -3.04
C ARG A 64 1.35 9.01 -2.43
N CYS A 65 1.19 7.73 -2.09
CA CYS A 65 -0.06 7.22 -1.51
C CYS A 65 -0.39 7.92 -0.19
N LEU A 66 0.59 8.07 0.71
CA LEU A 66 0.38 8.77 1.98
C LEU A 66 -0.06 10.21 1.74
N SER A 67 0.60 10.94 0.83
CA SER A 67 0.24 12.34 0.54
C SER A 67 -1.20 12.50 0.03
N LEU A 68 -1.76 11.47 -0.62
CA LEU A 68 -3.13 11.47 -1.14
C LEU A 68 -4.17 11.15 -0.06
N VAL A 69 -3.86 10.27 0.90
CA VAL A 69 -4.83 9.85 1.94
C VAL A 69 -4.58 10.46 3.32
N GLN A 70 -3.53 11.26 3.51
CA GLN A 70 -3.12 11.78 4.82
C GLN A 70 -4.24 12.53 5.57
N GLU A 71 -5.23 13.07 4.87
CA GLU A 71 -6.39 13.77 5.47
C GLU A 71 -7.56 12.84 5.79
N GLU A 72 -7.60 11.65 5.18
CA GLU A 72 -8.68 10.65 5.32
C GLU A 72 -8.33 9.52 6.28
N ILE A 73 -7.05 9.11 6.29
CA ILE A 73 -6.57 8.01 7.12
C ILE A 73 -6.65 8.36 8.61
N ASP A 74 -7.01 7.38 9.43
CA ASP A 74 -7.06 7.51 10.88
C ASP A 74 -5.75 8.10 11.43
N GLN A 75 -5.87 9.07 12.34
CA GLN A 75 -4.72 9.82 12.87
C GLN A 75 -3.65 8.91 13.51
N SER A 76 -4.06 7.82 14.16
CA SER A 76 -3.12 6.87 14.77
C SER A 76 -2.38 6.06 13.70
N ALA A 77 -3.09 5.59 12.68
CA ALA A 77 -2.50 4.90 11.54
C ALA A 77 -1.55 5.81 10.75
N ARG A 78 -1.94 7.08 10.55
CA ARG A 78 -1.12 8.10 9.89
C ARG A 78 0.24 8.24 10.56
N ARG A 79 0.27 8.41 11.88
CA ARG A 79 1.53 8.60 12.64
C ARG A 79 2.46 7.40 12.49
N VAL A 80 1.92 6.20 12.57
CA VAL A 80 2.70 4.96 12.37
C VAL A 80 3.31 4.91 10.98
N VAL A 81 2.55 5.28 9.94
CA VAL A 81 3.06 5.30 8.55
C VAL A 81 4.08 6.42 8.34
N GLU A 82 3.86 7.60 8.92
CA GLU A 82 4.82 8.71 8.88
C GLU A 82 6.16 8.32 9.52
N GLU A 83 6.15 7.63 10.67
CA GLU A 83 7.35 7.10 11.34
C GLU A 83 8.12 6.06 10.50
N MET A 84 7.46 5.39 9.55
CA MET A 84 8.12 4.43 8.66
C MET A 84 8.76 5.09 7.44
N ILE A 85 8.20 6.22 6.98
CA ILE A 85 8.58 6.88 5.72
C ILE A 85 9.60 8.01 5.91
N LEU A 86 9.54 8.69 7.07
CA LEU A 86 10.39 9.83 7.46
C LEU A 86 11.63 9.37 8.21
#